data_AF-A0A1F3IZH6-F1
#
_entry.id   AF-A0A1F3IZH6-F1
#
_cell.length_a   1.000
_cell.length_b   1.000
_cell.length_c   1.000
_cell.angle_alpha   90.00
_cell.angle_beta   90.00
_cell.angle_gamma   90.00
#
_symmetry.space_group_name_H-M   'P 1'
#
loop_
_entity.id
_entity.type
_entity.pdbx_description
1 polymer ?
#
loop_
_entity_poly.entity_id
_entity_poly.type
_entity_poly.pdbx_seq_one_letter_code
_entity_poly.pdbx_strand_id
1 'polypeptide(L)'
;MAQSPEAFNYQAVARDAAGDVLSNQAIGIRVSLHNGSAAGAVDYSETFTPTTNEFGLFTLAIGTGTVVSGDFSTISWGTAQYWLQVEMDPAGGATYADMGTSQLLSVPYAMYAENSVWQKAGSAAYYNSGNVGIGTDNPLTHLHLLGSFRVDYSNPLIQLYDGSAFKGFIQSFNNDMIFANANDTGSLELWTNYSEKMKIKANGNVGVNCINPTYKFQIDGPAGTFNASGIRLENSTGATGWSFYPSSAGSLIIGKTSNLGTFDATTGAYTSSSDARLKTNVRTLESVLPSVMGLEFKRYEFINNNPTHKESIGVIAQDLQKVFPEFVSVNSSNEGNPIVDNQLGVDYSGLSVIAIKAIQEQQLQIGLLNQQIELLKQEIELLKQK
;
A
#
# COMPACT_ATOMS: atom_id res chain seq x y z
N MET A 1 18.09 -34.67 -17.73
CA MET A 1 16.73 -34.88 -18.25
C MET A 1 16.82 -36.05 -19.20
N ALA A 2 16.05 -37.12 -18.98
CA ALA A 2 15.96 -38.19 -19.98
C ALA A 2 15.08 -37.64 -21.11
N GLN A 3 15.69 -37.32 -22.25
CA GLN A 3 14.93 -37.01 -23.46
C GLN A 3 14.18 -38.28 -23.86
N SER A 4 12.88 -38.18 -24.11
CA SER A 4 12.13 -39.29 -24.71
C SER A 4 12.86 -39.71 -25.98
N PRO A 5 13.17 -41.00 -26.19
CA PRO A 5 13.82 -41.46 -27.41
C PRO A 5 13.02 -40.98 -28.63
N GLU A 6 13.69 -40.44 -29.64
CA GLU A 6 13.09 -40.03 -30.91
C GLU A 6 12.81 -41.26 -31.78
N ALA A 7 12.02 -42.19 -31.25
CA ALA A 7 11.63 -43.42 -31.93
C ALA A 7 10.31 -43.95 -31.41
N PHE A 8 9.60 -44.71 -32.25
CA PHE A 8 8.42 -45.47 -31.82
C PHE A 8 8.50 -46.93 -32.29
N ASN A 9 7.87 -47.82 -31.53
CA ASN A 9 7.91 -49.25 -31.82
C ASN A 9 6.92 -49.61 -32.94
N TYR A 10 7.35 -50.49 -33.83
CA TYR A 10 6.52 -51.14 -34.84
C TYR A 10 6.76 -52.64 -34.81
N GLN A 11 5.71 -53.44 -34.95
CA GLN A 11 5.80 -54.89 -34.92
C GLN A 11 4.90 -55.48 -36.00
N ALA A 12 5.43 -56.44 -36.77
CA ALA A 12 4.70 -57.10 -37.84
C ALA A 12 5.21 -58.53 -38.08
N VAL A 13 4.43 -59.31 -38.83
CA VAL A 13 4.76 -60.68 -39.23
C VAL A 13 5.08 -60.69 -40.72
N ALA A 14 6.28 -61.13 -41.08
CA ALA A 14 6.73 -61.28 -42.46
C ALA A 14 6.28 -62.63 -43.05
N ARG A 15 5.68 -62.55 -44.24
CA ARG A 15 5.23 -63.72 -45.02
C ARG A 15 5.75 -63.61 -46.45
N ASP A 16 5.98 -64.75 -47.08
CA ASP A 16 6.32 -64.81 -48.50
C ASP A 16 5.08 -64.65 -49.40
N ALA A 17 5.28 -64.73 -50.72
CA ALA A 17 4.21 -64.62 -51.70
C ALA A 17 3.20 -65.79 -51.68
N ALA A 18 3.56 -66.93 -51.09
CA ALA A 18 2.65 -68.06 -50.87
C ALA A 18 1.84 -67.92 -49.57
N GLY A 19 2.18 -66.95 -48.72
CA GLY A 19 1.57 -66.69 -47.42
C GLY A 19 2.25 -67.42 -46.27
N ASP A 20 3.33 -68.14 -46.53
CA ASP A 20 4.12 -68.84 -45.52
C ASP A 20 4.98 -67.86 -44.73
N VAL A 21 5.19 -68.13 -43.44
CA VAL A 21 5.98 -67.24 -42.57
C VAL A 21 7.46 -67.34 -42.94
N LEU A 22 8.13 -66.19 -43.02
CA LEU A 22 9.59 -66.15 -43.15
C LEU A 22 10.20 -66.39 -41.76
N SER A 23 10.44 -67.65 -41.40
CA SER A 23 10.90 -68.02 -40.06
C SER A 23 12.42 -67.92 -39.89
N ASN A 24 12.88 -67.33 -38.77
CA ASN A 24 14.30 -67.24 -38.38
C ASN A 24 15.24 -66.72 -39.49
N GLN A 25 14.79 -65.75 -40.28
CA GLN A 25 15.48 -65.25 -41.46
C GLN A 25 15.68 -63.74 -41.38
N ALA A 26 16.83 -63.26 -41.88
CA ALA A 26 17.08 -61.84 -42.08
C ALA A 26 16.26 -61.34 -43.27
N ILE A 27 15.50 -60.27 -43.06
CA ILE A 27 14.69 -59.60 -44.09
C ILE A 27 15.08 -58.13 -44.18
N GLY A 28 14.94 -57.52 -45.34
CA GLY A 28 15.13 -56.09 -45.53
C GLY A 28 13.79 -55.40 -45.35
N ILE A 29 13.73 -54.35 -44.52
CA ILE A 29 12.54 -53.52 -44.36
C ILE A 29 12.89 -52.07 -44.68
N ARG A 30 12.08 -51.43 -45.53
CA ARG A 30 12.08 -49.98 -45.70
C ARG A 30 10.78 -49.41 -45.14
N VAL A 31 10.90 -48.33 -44.40
CA VAL A 31 9.78 -47.61 -43.81
C VAL A 31 9.77 -46.20 -44.37
N SER A 32 8.61 -45.70 -44.78
CA SER A 32 8.43 -44.33 -45.27
C SER A 32 7.24 -43.68 -44.58
N LEU A 33 7.41 -42.43 -44.15
CA LEU A 33 6.38 -41.61 -43.51
C LEU A 33 5.83 -40.60 -44.53
N HIS A 34 4.57 -40.80 -44.91
CA HIS A 34 3.87 -39.91 -45.83
C HIS A 34 3.08 -38.85 -45.06
N ASN A 35 3.18 -37.60 -45.52
CA ASN A 35 2.46 -36.47 -44.95
C ASN A 35 1.09 -36.27 -45.62
N GLY A 36 0.04 -36.06 -44.82
CA GLY A 36 -1.28 -35.59 -45.26
C GLY A 36 -2.18 -36.65 -45.92
N SER A 37 -1.62 -37.69 -46.54
CA SER A 37 -2.39 -38.85 -47.02
C SER A 37 -1.51 -40.09 -47.21
N ALA A 38 -2.12 -41.25 -47.46
CA ALA A 38 -1.40 -42.50 -47.74
C ALA A 38 -0.53 -42.47 -49.01
N ALA A 39 -0.77 -41.53 -49.94
CA ALA A 39 0.04 -41.31 -51.14
C ALA A 39 0.72 -39.93 -51.13
N GLY A 40 0.86 -39.32 -49.94
CA GLY A 40 1.48 -38.01 -49.75
C GLY A 40 2.98 -38.02 -50.05
N ALA A 41 3.61 -36.85 -49.93
CA ALA A 41 5.06 -36.77 -50.01
C ALA A 41 5.71 -37.54 -48.85
N VAL A 42 6.82 -38.22 -49.11
CA VAL A 42 7.62 -38.88 -48.09
C VAL A 42 8.46 -37.84 -47.37
N ASP A 43 8.12 -37.55 -46.12
CA ASP A 43 8.86 -36.61 -45.28
C ASP A 43 10.10 -37.27 -44.64
N TYR A 44 10.03 -38.58 -44.39
CA TYR A 44 11.12 -39.36 -43.80
C TYR A 44 11.08 -40.82 -44.28
N SER A 45 12.25 -41.41 -44.54
CA SER A 45 12.39 -42.82 -44.89
C SER A 45 13.67 -43.41 -44.30
N GLU A 46 13.62 -44.66 -43.86
CA GLU A 46 14.75 -45.40 -43.29
C GLU A 46 14.65 -46.90 -43.58
N THR A 47 15.76 -47.61 -43.38
CA THR A 47 15.88 -49.05 -43.63
C THR A 47 16.37 -49.82 -42.41
N PHE A 48 15.95 -51.08 -42.33
CA PHE A 48 16.30 -52.04 -41.29
C PHE A 48 16.57 -53.42 -41.90
N THR A 49 17.37 -54.22 -41.21
CA THR A 49 17.63 -55.63 -41.56
C THR A 49 17.32 -56.57 -40.37
N PRO A 50 16.07 -56.59 -39.87
CA PRO A 50 15.73 -57.43 -38.72
C PRO A 50 15.80 -58.92 -39.08
N THR A 51 16.02 -59.75 -38.05
CA THR A 51 15.81 -61.20 -38.15
C THR A 51 14.46 -61.55 -37.55
N THR A 52 13.63 -62.26 -38.30
CA THR A 52 12.32 -62.74 -37.83
C THR A 52 12.47 -63.87 -36.82
N ASN A 53 11.45 -64.14 -36.00
CA ASN A 53 11.40 -65.35 -35.16
C ASN A 53 10.74 -66.54 -35.89
N GLU A 54 10.51 -67.65 -35.17
CA GLU A 54 9.84 -68.85 -35.70
C GLU A 54 8.44 -68.58 -36.30
N PHE A 55 7.77 -67.53 -35.85
CA PHE A 55 6.45 -67.11 -36.33
C PHE A 55 6.49 -66.03 -37.41
N GLY A 56 7.68 -65.66 -37.90
CA GLY A 56 7.86 -64.55 -38.85
C GLY A 56 7.77 -63.15 -38.22
N LEU A 57 7.66 -63.05 -36.90
CA LEU A 57 7.52 -61.77 -36.19
C LEU A 57 8.85 -61.01 -36.14
N PHE A 58 8.81 -59.71 -36.39
CA PHE A 58 9.92 -58.79 -36.20
C PHE A 58 9.44 -57.51 -35.50
N THR A 59 10.35 -56.86 -34.77
CA THR A 59 10.10 -55.60 -34.07
C THR A 59 11.13 -54.57 -34.51
N LEU A 60 10.67 -53.36 -34.81
CA LEU A 60 11.48 -52.22 -35.21
C LEU A 60 11.27 -51.06 -34.22
N ALA A 61 12.32 -50.27 -34.03
CA ALA A 61 12.23 -48.94 -33.42
C ALA A 61 12.42 -47.90 -34.53
N ILE A 62 11.30 -47.45 -35.10
CA ILE A 62 11.28 -46.48 -36.20
C ILE A 62 11.83 -45.15 -35.68
N GLY A 63 12.80 -44.56 -36.38
CA GLY A 63 13.62 -43.42 -35.95
C GLY A 63 15.07 -43.80 -35.59
N THR A 64 15.40 -45.10 -35.56
CA THR A 64 16.74 -45.61 -35.24
C THR A 64 17.41 -46.36 -36.40
N GLY A 65 16.74 -46.46 -37.55
CA GLY A 65 17.21 -47.20 -38.71
C GLY A 65 18.31 -46.46 -39.47
N THR A 66 18.73 -47.05 -40.59
CA THR A 66 19.62 -46.35 -41.52
C THR A 66 18.79 -45.42 -42.39
N VAL A 67 18.92 -44.11 -42.16
CA VAL A 67 18.17 -43.07 -42.88
C VAL A 67 18.43 -43.15 -44.38
N VAL A 68 17.35 -43.18 -45.17
CA VAL A 68 17.37 -43.06 -46.63
C VAL A 68 17.14 -41.62 -47.05
N SER A 69 16.19 -40.93 -46.40
CA SER A 69 15.87 -39.52 -46.68
C SER A 69 15.11 -38.87 -45.51
N GLY A 70 15.25 -37.54 -45.35
CA GLY A 70 14.57 -36.75 -44.32
C GLY A 70 15.30 -36.73 -42.97
N ASP A 71 14.72 -36.04 -42.00
CA ASP A 71 15.21 -35.94 -40.62
C ASP A 71 14.05 -36.18 -39.65
N PHE A 72 14.14 -37.27 -38.89
CA PHE A 72 13.09 -37.70 -37.96
C PHE A 72 12.76 -36.65 -36.89
N SER A 73 13.77 -35.87 -36.46
CA SER A 73 13.61 -34.85 -35.42
C SER A 73 12.77 -33.65 -35.88
N THR A 74 12.62 -33.46 -37.20
CA THR A 74 11.89 -32.35 -37.80
C THR A 74 10.43 -32.67 -38.13
N ILE A 75 10.02 -33.93 -37.94
CA ILE A 75 8.65 -34.39 -38.23
C ILE A 75 7.65 -33.67 -37.30
N SER A 76 6.61 -33.10 -37.91
CA SER A 76 5.64 -32.24 -37.21
C SER A 76 4.44 -33.03 -36.68
N TRP A 77 4.70 -33.95 -35.75
CA TRP A 77 3.73 -34.91 -35.18
C TRP A 77 2.43 -34.29 -34.62
N GLY A 78 2.47 -33.03 -34.15
CA GLY A 78 1.33 -32.35 -33.51
C GLY A 78 0.43 -31.55 -34.45
N THR A 79 0.80 -31.38 -35.72
CA THR A 79 0.07 -30.49 -36.65
C THR A 79 -0.31 -31.15 -37.98
N ALA A 80 0.32 -32.27 -38.33
CA ALA A 80 0.05 -33.01 -39.55
C ALA A 80 -0.34 -34.46 -39.25
N GLN A 81 -1.14 -35.05 -40.14
CA GLN A 81 -1.41 -36.49 -40.10
C GLN A 81 -0.34 -37.22 -40.90
N TYR A 82 0.13 -38.35 -40.37
CA TYR A 82 1.17 -39.16 -40.99
C TYR A 82 0.68 -40.58 -41.27
N TRP A 83 1.16 -41.15 -42.36
CA TRP A 83 0.90 -42.52 -42.78
C TRP A 83 2.21 -43.28 -42.89
N LEU A 84 2.23 -44.50 -42.37
CA LEU A 84 3.35 -45.41 -42.38
C LEU A 84 3.24 -46.37 -43.56
N GLN A 85 4.10 -46.20 -44.56
CA GLN A 85 4.34 -47.18 -45.62
C GLN A 85 5.44 -48.14 -45.19
N VAL A 86 5.22 -49.44 -45.42
CA VAL A 86 6.19 -50.50 -45.14
C VAL A 86 6.47 -51.27 -46.40
N GLU A 87 7.74 -51.51 -46.69
CA GLU A 87 8.18 -52.26 -47.86
C GLU A 87 9.21 -53.31 -47.43
N MET A 88 9.21 -54.48 -48.06
CA MET A 88 9.99 -55.64 -47.63
C MET A 88 10.78 -56.28 -48.77
N ASP A 89 12.03 -56.65 -48.50
CA ASP A 89 12.83 -57.61 -49.28
C ASP A 89 12.98 -58.92 -48.47
N PRO A 90 12.28 -60.01 -48.87
CA PRO A 90 12.37 -61.29 -48.18
C PRO A 90 13.79 -61.86 -48.07
N ALA A 91 14.69 -61.53 -48.99
CA ALA A 91 16.05 -62.06 -49.03
C ALA A 91 17.04 -61.24 -48.19
N GLY A 92 16.59 -60.19 -47.49
CA GLY A 92 17.48 -59.32 -46.71
C GLY A 92 18.21 -58.26 -47.54
N GLY A 93 17.87 -58.12 -48.82
CA GLY A 93 18.49 -57.18 -49.75
C GLY A 93 17.84 -55.80 -49.77
N ALA A 94 18.02 -55.09 -50.90
CA ALA A 94 17.49 -53.75 -51.15
C ALA A 94 16.41 -53.70 -52.24
N THR A 95 15.83 -54.86 -52.61
CA THR A 95 14.76 -54.96 -53.61
C THR A 95 13.41 -55.07 -52.90
N TYR A 96 12.88 -53.93 -52.51
CA TYR A 96 11.68 -53.86 -51.68
C TYR A 96 10.39 -54.00 -52.49
N ALA A 97 9.45 -54.78 -51.96
CA ALA A 97 8.05 -54.83 -52.40
C ALA A 97 7.16 -54.08 -51.40
N ASP A 98 6.16 -53.35 -51.89
CA ASP A 98 5.23 -52.58 -51.04
C ASP A 98 4.27 -53.50 -50.27
N MET A 99 4.29 -53.40 -48.94
CA MET A 99 3.44 -54.16 -48.02
C MET A 99 2.22 -53.33 -47.55
N GLY A 100 2.07 -52.11 -48.06
CA GLY A 100 0.94 -51.24 -47.84
C GLY A 100 1.22 -50.08 -46.90
N THR A 101 0.24 -49.17 -46.82
CA THR A 101 0.33 -47.91 -46.08
C THR A 101 -0.84 -47.77 -45.11
N SER A 102 -0.56 -47.44 -43.85
CA SER A 102 -1.58 -47.26 -42.80
C SER A 102 -1.42 -45.94 -42.04
N GLN A 103 -2.52 -45.36 -41.56
CA GLN A 103 -2.45 -44.09 -40.81
C GLN A 103 -1.86 -44.33 -39.42
N LEU A 104 -0.94 -43.46 -38.99
CA LEU A 104 -0.48 -43.44 -37.60
C LEU A 104 -1.55 -42.76 -36.72
N LEU A 105 -2.07 -43.51 -35.75
CA LEU A 105 -2.97 -43.01 -34.72
C LEU A 105 -2.21 -42.77 -33.42
N SER A 106 -2.66 -41.80 -32.62
CA SER A 106 -2.08 -41.52 -31.32
C SER A 106 -2.19 -42.73 -30.39
N VAL A 107 -1.09 -43.09 -29.73
CA VAL A 107 -1.12 -44.10 -28.64
C VAL A 107 -1.74 -43.49 -27.37
N PRO A 108 -2.43 -44.27 -26.52
CA PRO A 108 -3.11 -43.73 -25.34
C PRO A 108 -2.23 -42.92 -24.39
N TYR A 109 -0.94 -43.27 -24.24
CA TYR A 109 0.01 -42.51 -23.42
C TYR A 109 0.39 -41.15 -24.05
N ALA A 110 0.44 -41.08 -25.38
CA ALA A 110 0.67 -39.83 -26.11
C ALA A 110 -0.57 -38.91 -26.07
N MET A 111 -1.78 -39.47 -26.10
CA MET A 111 -3.02 -38.70 -25.87
C MET A 111 -3.07 -38.08 -24.47
N TYR A 112 -2.43 -38.70 -23.48
CA TYR A 112 -2.33 -38.13 -22.12
C TYR A 112 -1.31 -36.97 -22.06
N ALA A 113 -0.24 -37.01 -22.85
CA ALA A 113 0.76 -35.93 -22.92
C ALA A 113 0.24 -34.63 -23.57
N GLU A 114 -0.83 -34.71 -24.37
CA GLU A 114 -1.57 -33.55 -24.88
C GLU A 114 -2.28 -32.76 -23.74
N ASN A 115 -2.50 -33.38 -22.57
CA ASN A 115 -3.05 -32.72 -21.37
C ASN A 115 -1.98 -32.04 -20.51
N SER A 116 -0.96 -31.44 -21.13
CA SER A 116 -0.06 -30.54 -20.40
C SER A 116 -0.88 -29.35 -19.86
N VAL A 117 -0.59 -28.94 -18.62
CA VAL A 117 -1.26 -27.84 -17.88
C VAL A 117 -1.26 -26.50 -18.65
N TRP A 118 -0.53 -26.45 -19.77
CA TRP A 118 -0.36 -25.33 -20.69
C TRP A 118 -1.29 -25.35 -21.92
N GLN A 119 -2.28 -26.26 -22.03
CA GLN A 119 -3.28 -26.19 -23.11
C GLN A 119 -4.72 -25.88 -22.64
N LYS A 120 -5.21 -24.77 -23.21
CA LYS A 120 -6.43 -23.95 -23.05
C LYS A 120 -7.75 -24.70 -22.82
N ALA A 121 -8.60 -24.18 -21.94
CA ALA A 121 -9.40 -22.97 -22.22
C ALA A 121 -8.75 -21.62 -21.83
N GLY A 122 -7.92 -21.01 -22.71
CA GLY A 122 -7.94 -19.54 -22.81
C GLY A 122 -6.73 -18.62 -23.13
N SER A 123 -5.52 -19.01 -23.54
CA SER A 123 -4.42 -18.10 -24.01
C SER A 123 -3.85 -17.18 -22.94
N ALA A 124 -3.97 -17.61 -21.68
CA ALA A 124 -3.65 -16.75 -20.56
C ALA A 124 -2.43 -17.20 -19.77
N ALA A 125 -1.70 -18.26 -20.13
CA ALA A 125 -0.48 -18.64 -19.41
C ALA A 125 0.61 -19.07 -20.40
N TYR A 126 1.78 -18.46 -20.29
CA TYR A 126 2.92 -18.61 -21.20
C TYR A 126 4.17 -18.93 -20.36
N TYR A 127 4.96 -19.90 -20.80
CA TYR A 127 6.28 -20.14 -20.24
C TYR A 127 7.34 -19.76 -21.27
N ASN A 128 8.18 -18.78 -20.95
CA ASN A 128 9.23 -18.29 -21.84
C ASN A 128 10.54 -18.13 -21.06
N SER A 129 11.56 -18.89 -21.45
CA SER A 129 12.93 -18.73 -20.94
C SER A 129 13.05 -18.74 -19.41
N GLY A 130 12.26 -19.57 -18.72
CA GLY A 130 12.27 -19.66 -17.26
C GLY A 130 11.20 -18.83 -16.55
N ASN A 131 10.57 -17.87 -17.25
CA ASN A 131 9.54 -17.01 -16.70
C ASN A 131 8.14 -17.51 -17.06
N VAL A 132 7.18 -17.27 -16.16
CA VAL A 132 5.75 -17.52 -16.37
C VAL A 132 5.03 -16.19 -16.58
N GLY A 133 4.46 -16.00 -17.77
CA GLY A 133 3.53 -14.92 -18.06
C GLY A 133 2.09 -15.40 -17.91
N ILE A 134 1.24 -14.67 -17.20
CA ILE A 134 -0.21 -14.90 -17.19
C ILE A 134 -0.89 -13.71 -17.85
N GLY A 135 -1.56 -13.92 -18.98
CA GLY A 135 -2.14 -12.86 -19.82
C GLY A 135 -1.14 -12.16 -20.74
N THR A 136 0.14 -12.53 -20.72
CA THR A 136 1.21 -11.97 -21.55
C THR A 136 2.20 -13.06 -21.99
N ASP A 137 2.62 -13.01 -23.25
CA ASP A 137 3.59 -13.91 -23.87
C ASP A 137 5.05 -13.44 -23.73
N ASN A 138 5.28 -12.21 -23.26
CA ASN A 138 6.58 -11.62 -23.01
C ASN A 138 6.80 -11.26 -21.52
N PRO A 139 6.95 -12.24 -20.63
CA PRO A 139 7.16 -11.99 -19.21
C PRO A 139 8.51 -11.33 -18.93
N LEU A 140 8.48 -10.15 -18.29
CA LEU A 140 9.69 -9.38 -17.94
C LEU A 140 10.31 -9.79 -16.60
N THR A 141 9.60 -10.62 -15.83
CA THR A 141 9.97 -11.13 -14.51
C THR A 141 9.58 -12.61 -14.40
N HIS A 142 10.13 -13.32 -13.40
CA HIS A 142 9.86 -14.75 -13.17
C HIS A 142 8.36 -15.11 -13.15
N LEU A 143 7.54 -14.23 -12.58
CA LEU A 143 6.10 -14.25 -12.75
C LEU A 143 5.65 -12.86 -13.22
N HIS A 144 5.00 -12.78 -14.39
CA HIS A 144 4.43 -11.56 -14.93
C HIS A 144 2.93 -11.77 -15.18
N LEU A 145 2.08 -11.18 -14.35
CA LEU A 145 0.63 -11.24 -14.49
C LEU A 145 0.11 -9.94 -15.13
N LEU A 146 -0.47 -10.05 -16.32
CA LEU A 146 -1.22 -8.98 -16.98
C LEU A 146 -2.71 -9.11 -16.60
N GLY A 147 -3.08 -8.60 -15.43
CA GLY A 147 -4.44 -8.67 -14.90
C GLY A 147 -4.50 -8.55 -13.37
N SER A 148 -5.62 -9.01 -12.78
CA SER A 148 -5.82 -9.00 -11.32
C SER A 148 -5.22 -10.23 -10.65
N PHE A 149 -4.52 -10.03 -9.53
CA PHE A 149 -4.08 -11.11 -8.64
C PHE A 149 -5.06 -11.26 -7.47
N ARG A 150 -5.75 -12.40 -7.40
CA ARG A 150 -6.63 -12.76 -6.27
C ARG A 150 -5.96 -13.86 -5.45
N VAL A 151 -5.88 -13.66 -4.14
CA VAL A 151 -5.42 -14.66 -3.17
C VAL A 151 -6.54 -14.88 -2.17
N ASP A 152 -7.23 -16.01 -2.25
CA ASP A 152 -8.37 -16.34 -1.41
C ASP A 152 -8.25 -17.72 -0.77
N TYR A 153 -8.40 -17.75 0.56
CA TYR A 153 -8.60 -18.94 1.39
C TYR A 153 -8.88 -18.47 2.84
N SER A 154 -8.78 -19.34 3.84
CA SER A 154 -8.65 -18.92 5.24
C SER A 154 -7.27 -18.29 5.47
N ASN A 155 -7.26 -17.04 5.96
CA ASN A 155 -6.06 -16.24 6.26
C ASN A 155 -5.02 -16.13 5.12
N PRO A 156 -5.40 -15.66 3.92
CA PRO A 156 -4.51 -15.60 2.75
C PRO A 156 -3.27 -14.75 3.03
N LEU A 157 -2.10 -15.23 2.57
CA LEU A 157 -0.78 -14.72 2.94
C LEU A 157 0.12 -14.59 1.71
N ILE A 158 0.79 -13.45 1.58
CA ILE A 158 1.92 -13.24 0.66
C ILE A 158 3.17 -13.00 1.50
N GLN A 159 4.17 -13.87 1.38
CA GLN A 159 5.43 -13.76 2.13
C GLN A 159 6.54 -13.15 1.27
N LEU A 160 7.38 -12.34 1.90
CA LEU A 160 8.54 -11.72 1.28
C LEU A 160 9.81 -12.27 1.93
N TYR A 161 10.70 -12.83 1.11
CA TYR A 161 12.00 -13.35 1.49
C TYR A 161 13.12 -12.65 0.73
N ASP A 162 14.28 -12.57 1.35
CA ASP A 162 15.54 -12.13 0.75
C ASP A 162 16.55 -13.28 0.92
N GLY A 163 16.73 -14.05 -0.15
CA GLY A 163 17.32 -15.38 -0.06
C GLY A 163 16.48 -16.28 0.86
N SER A 164 17.10 -16.78 1.94
CA SER A 164 16.41 -17.59 2.96
C SER A 164 15.87 -16.78 4.14
N ALA A 165 16.10 -15.46 4.18
CA ALA A 165 15.67 -14.61 5.29
C ALA A 165 14.23 -14.12 5.08
N PHE A 166 13.33 -14.48 6.00
CA PHE A 166 11.96 -13.96 6.03
C PHE A 166 11.97 -12.47 6.41
N LYS A 167 11.39 -11.62 5.56
CA LYS A 167 11.38 -10.16 5.77
C LYS A 167 10.02 -9.64 6.24
N GLY A 168 8.94 -10.31 5.89
CA GLY A 168 7.60 -9.81 6.20
C GLY A 168 6.52 -10.42 5.33
N PHE A 169 5.31 -9.89 5.47
CA PHE A 169 4.15 -10.40 4.76
C PHE A 169 3.01 -9.40 4.60
N ILE A 170 2.10 -9.72 3.68
CA ILE A 170 0.77 -9.12 3.55
C ILE A 170 -0.25 -10.23 3.83
N GLN A 171 -1.15 -10.03 4.80
CA GLN A 171 -2.10 -11.07 5.21
C GLN A 171 -3.45 -10.51 5.65
N SER A 172 -4.53 -11.15 5.21
CA SER A 172 -5.84 -10.96 5.86
C SER A 172 -5.97 -11.93 7.03
N PHE A 173 -6.27 -11.43 8.23
CA PHE A 173 -6.35 -12.24 9.45
C PHE A 173 -7.40 -11.67 10.41
N ASN A 174 -8.36 -12.49 10.88
CA ASN A 174 -9.38 -12.09 11.85
C ASN A 174 -10.16 -10.79 11.52
N ASN A 175 -10.35 -10.49 10.23
CA ASN A 175 -10.94 -9.26 9.64
C ASN A 175 -9.98 -8.09 9.41
N ASP A 176 -8.72 -8.19 9.83
CA ASP A 176 -7.72 -7.15 9.61
C ASP A 176 -6.89 -7.40 8.35
N MET A 177 -6.45 -6.30 7.72
CA MET A 177 -5.41 -6.34 6.70
C MET A 177 -4.07 -5.98 7.35
N ILE A 178 -3.13 -6.92 7.33
CA ILE A 178 -1.82 -6.78 7.96
C ILE A 178 -0.75 -6.53 6.90
N PHE A 179 0.03 -5.48 7.10
CA PHE A 179 1.31 -5.23 6.45
C PHE A 179 2.41 -5.34 7.52
N ALA A 180 3.20 -6.39 7.47
CA ALA A 180 4.16 -6.71 8.54
C ALA A 180 5.59 -6.74 8.02
N ASN A 181 6.48 -6.08 8.77
CA ASN A 181 7.91 -6.39 8.78
C ASN A 181 8.16 -7.41 9.90
N ALA A 182 8.82 -8.53 9.58
CA ALA A 182 9.05 -9.64 10.50
C ALA A 182 10.46 -9.62 11.13
N ASN A 183 11.23 -8.55 10.94
CA ASN A 183 12.59 -8.42 11.41
C ASN A 183 12.66 -7.46 12.61
N ASP A 184 13.24 -7.91 13.72
CA ASP A 184 13.36 -7.14 14.97
C ASP A 184 14.26 -5.90 14.85
N THR A 185 14.99 -5.77 13.75
CA THR A 185 15.82 -4.60 13.43
C THR A 185 15.30 -3.80 12.23
N GLY A 186 14.29 -4.31 11.53
CA GLY A 186 13.73 -3.71 10.32
C GLY A 186 12.70 -2.62 10.59
N SER A 187 12.25 -2.00 9.51
CA SER A 187 11.16 -1.02 9.50
C SER A 187 10.11 -1.36 8.44
N LEU A 188 8.87 -0.95 8.69
CA LEU A 188 7.87 -0.82 7.64
C LEU A 188 7.98 0.59 7.05
N GLU A 189 8.13 0.70 5.73
CA GLU A 189 8.45 1.96 5.06
C GLU A 189 7.52 2.22 3.89
N LEU A 190 7.12 3.48 3.71
CA LEU A 190 6.33 3.94 2.58
C LEU A 190 7.14 4.96 1.78
N TRP A 191 7.39 4.63 0.51
CA TRP A 191 8.24 5.40 -0.40
C TRP A 191 7.42 5.98 -1.55
N THR A 192 7.78 7.18 -2.00
CA THR A 192 7.33 7.72 -3.29
C THR A 192 8.42 8.61 -3.88
N ASN A 193 8.49 8.68 -5.20
CA ASN A 193 9.54 9.42 -5.91
C ASN A 193 10.95 9.10 -5.39
N TYR A 194 11.25 7.80 -5.22
CA TYR A 194 12.54 7.29 -4.73
C TYR A 194 12.99 7.84 -3.36
N SER A 195 12.05 8.27 -2.51
CA SER A 195 12.33 8.79 -1.17
C SER A 195 11.30 8.27 -0.16
N GLU A 196 11.79 7.88 1.01
CA GLU A 196 10.97 7.50 2.16
C GLU A 196 10.12 8.69 2.66
N LYS A 197 8.82 8.47 2.84
CA LYS A 197 7.87 9.47 3.36
C LYS A 197 7.26 9.11 4.69
N MET A 198 7.17 7.82 5.01
CA MET A 198 6.71 7.36 6.32
C MET A 198 7.45 6.08 6.71
N LYS A 199 7.75 5.95 8.00
CA LYS A 199 8.44 4.78 8.56
C LYS A 199 7.85 4.41 9.91
N ILE A 200 7.73 3.10 10.16
CA ILE A 200 7.48 2.52 11.48
C ILE A 200 8.69 1.65 11.82
N LYS A 201 9.44 2.03 12.86
CA LYS A 201 10.58 1.26 13.36
C LYS A 201 10.12 0.07 14.20
N ALA A 202 10.96 -0.97 14.31
CA ALA A 202 10.72 -2.11 15.20
C ALA A 202 10.44 -1.73 16.67
N ASN A 203 10.95 -0.59 17.15
CA ASN A 203 10.67 -0.07 18.51
C ASN A 203 9.32 0.67 18.63
N GLY A 204 8.51 0.67 17.57
CA GLY A 204 7.19 1.30 17.49
C GLY A 204 7.22 2.82 17.24
N ASN A 205 8.38 3.43 16.97
CA ASN A 205 8.44 4.84 16.61
C ASN A 205 7.97 5.04 15.17
N VAL A 206 7.05 5.99 14.97
CA VAL A 206 6.49 6.35 13.67
C VAL A 206 7.02 7.71 13.23
N GLY A 207 7.56 7.77 12.02
CA GLY A 207 8.06 9.00 11.39
C GLY A 207 7.25 9.36 10.15
N VAL A 208 6.89 10.63 9.99
CA VAL A 208 6.34 11.21 8.76
C VAL A 208 7.31 12.26 8.26
N ASN A 209 7.83 12.06 7.05
CA ASN A 209 8.95 12.80 6.47
C ASN A 209 10.19 12.85 7.39
N CYS A 210 10.30 11.89 8.31
CA CYS A 210 11.38 11.70 9.25
C CYS A 210 11.89 10.26 9.13
N ILE A 211 13.11 10.07 8.62
CA ILE A 211 13.64 8.73 8.34
C ILE A 211 14.25 8.02 9.56
N ASN A 212 14.45 8.75 10.65
CA ASN A 212 15.03 8.26 11.90
C ASN A 212 14.28 8.82 13.12
N PRO A 213 12.99 8.46 13.31
CA PRO A 213 12.20 9.02 14.40
C PRO A 213 12.77 8.61 15.76
N THR A 214 13.10 9.60 16.59
CA THR A 214 13.57 9.41 17.98
C THR A 214 12.42 9.44 18.97
N TYR A 215 11.26 9.98 18.57
CA TYR A 215 10.03 10.03 19.35
C TYR A 215 9.01 8.99 18.87
N LYS A 216 8.01 8.68 19.70
CA LYS A 216 6.96 7.71 19.37
C LYS A 216 6.21 8.09 18.09
N PHE A 217 5.97 9.38 17.90
CA PHE A 217 5.48 9.94 16.66
C PHE A 217 6.24 11.22 16.36
N GLN A 218 6.90 11.28 15.20
CA GLN A 218 7.67 12.44 14.77
C GLN A 218 7.24 12.85 13.36
N ILE A 219 6.93 14.12 13.18
CA ILE A 219 6.58 14.72 11.89
C ILE A 219 7.58 15.83 11.62
N ASP A 220 8.39 15.66 10.58
CA ASP A 220 9.34 16.68 10.15
C ASP A 220 8.75 17.41 8.94
N GLY A 221 8.47 18.72 9.06
CA GLY A 221 8.01 19.53 7.94
C GLY A 221 9.17 20.06 7.08
N PRO A 222 8.92 20.52 5.84
CA PRO A 222 9.85 21.40 5.15
C PRO A 222 10.14 22.65 6.01
N ALA A 223 11.32 23.25 5.86
CA ALA A 223 11.70 24.38 6.69
C ALA A 223 10.78 25.61 6.46
N GLY A 224 10.05 26.02 7.50
CA GLY A 224 9.66 27.42 7.74
C GLY A 224 8.46 28.01 6.98
N THR A 225 7.64 27.24 6.27
CA THR A 225 6.51 27.81 5.50
C THR A 225 5.15 27.44 6.10
N PHE A 226 4.31 28.47 6.34
CA PHE A 226 2.91 28.33 6.73
C PHE A 226 2.15 27.49 5.69
N ASN A 227 1.27 26.58 6.12
CA ASN A 227 0.57 25.58 5.28
C ASN A 227 1.42 24.49 4.60
N ALA A 228 2.74 24.42 4.84
CA ALA A 228 3.58 23.36 4.29
C ALA A 228 4.22 22.45 5.34
N SER A 229 4.16 22.82 6.62
CA SER A 229 4.94 22.20 7.70
C SER A 229 4.04 21.72 8.85
N GLY A 230 4.43 20.63 9.52
CA GLY A 230 3.80 20.15 10.75
C GLY A 230 2.45 19.44 10.58
N ILE A 231 1.55 19.63 11.54
CA ILE A 231 0.23 19.00 11.58
C ILE A 231 -0.83 20.01 11.14
N ARG A 232 -1.63 19.64 10.14
CA ARG A 232 -2.83 20.39 9.70
C ARG A 232 -4.08 19.61 10.07
N LEU A 233 -4.99 20.25 10.81
CA LEU A 233 -6.33 19.75 11.13
C LEU A 233 -7.35 20.59 10.38
N GLU A 234 -7.88 20.08 9.28
CA GLU A 234 -8.74 20.83 8.37
C GLU A 234 -10.16 20.27 8.29
N ASN A 235 -11.14 21.18 8.21
CA ASN A 235 -12.50 20.83 7.85
C ASN A 235 -12.61 20.72 6.32
N SER A 236 -12.91 19.51 5.84
CA SER A 236 -12.97 19.16 4.43
C SER A 236 -14.07 19.87 3.65
N THR A 237 -15.13 20.38 4.30
CA THR A 237 -16.21 21.11 3.62
C THR A 237 -15.93 22.60 3.48
N GLY A 238 -15.05 23.16 4.32
CA GLY A 238 -14.83 24.62 4.42
C GLY A 238 -13.41 25.09 4.10
N ALA A 239 -12.46 24.19 3.82
CA ALA A 239 -11.03 24.51 3.60
C ALA A 239 -10.44 25.43 4.70
N THR A 240 -10.92 25.28 5.93
CA THR A 240 -10.46 26.00 7.11
C THR A 240 -10.04 25.02 8.17
N GLY A 241 -8.94 25.33 8.85
CA GLY A 241 -8.32 24.38 9.77
C GLY A 241 -7.24 25.02 10.61
N TRP A 242 -6.74 24.28 11.59
CA TRP A 242 -5.63 24.69 12.44
C TRP A 242 -4.34 24.04 11.96
N SER A 243 -3.24 24.80 12.01
CA SER A 243 -1.89 24.31 11.71
C SER A 243 -1.02 24.45 12.95
N PHE A 244 -0.25 23.41 13.25
CA PHE A 244 0.68 23.33 14.35
C PHE A 244 2.05 22.97 13.79
N TYR A 245 3.01 23.89 13.86
CA TYR A 245 4.33 23.65 13.30
C TYR A 245 5.41 24.48 13.99
N PRO A 246 6.65 23.97 14.08
CA PRO A 246 7.76 24.73 14.61
C PRO A 246 8.23 25.79 13.59
N SER A 247 8.59 26.97 14.08
CA SER A 247 9.36 27.94 13.31
C SER A 247 10.80 27.46 13.14
N SER A 248 11.57 28.12 12.26
CA SER A 248 13.02 27.86 12.15
C SER A 248 13.79 28.17 13.44
N ALA A 249 13.22 28.97 14.34
CA ALA A 249 13.77 29.28 15.66
C ALA A 249 13.27 28.33 16.77
N GLY A 250 12.43 27.33 16.43
CA GLY A 250 11.92 26.32 17.37
C GLY A 250 10.64 26.71 18.10
N SER A 251 10.12 27.93 17.95
CA SER A 251 8.84 28.34 18.53
C SER A 251 7.68 27.57 17.88
N LEU A 252 6.72 27.09 18.67
CA LEU A 252 5.50 26.49 18.11
C LEU A 252 4.57 27.61 17.60
N ILE A 253 4.25 27.55 16.32
CA ILE A 253 3.29 28.45 15.69
C ILE A 253 1.93 27.75 15.64
N ILE A 254 0.89 28.51 15.99
CA ILE A 254 -0.50 28.11 15.84
C ILE A 254 -1.21 29.10 14.92
N GLY A 255 -1.87 28.59 13.88
CA GLY A 255 -2.61 29.44 12.95
C GLY A 255 -3.78 28.76 12.28
N LYS A 256 -4.74 29.58 11.83
CA LYS A 256 -5.92 29.12 11.09
C LYS A 256 -5.74 29.31 9.58
N THR A 257 -5.82 30.58 9.16
CA THR A 257 -5.55 31.05 7.79
C THR A 257 -4.28 31.91 7.74
N SER A 258 -3.85 32.38 8.90
CA SER A 258 -2.61 33.11 9.16
C SER A 258 -2.11 32.74 10.57
N ASN A 259 -0.93 33.25 10.94
CA ASN A 259 -0.42 33.15 12.30
C ASN A 259 -1.36 33.88 13.28
N LEU A 260 -1.83 33.20 14.32
CA LEU A 260 -2.66 33.79 15.38
C LEU A 260 -1.84 34.07 16.65
N GLY A 261 -0.77 33.32 16.86
CA GLY A 261 0.13 33.48 17.97
C GLY A 261 1.21 32.40 17.99
N THR A 262 2.18 32.58 18.86
CA THR A 262 3.33 31.68 19.00
C THR A 262 3.58 31.32 20.45
N PHE A 263 3.97 30.08 20.71
CA PHE A 263 4.56 29.67 21.98
C PHE A 263 6.06 29.86 21.90
N ASP A 264 6.61 30.64 22.83
CA ASP A 264 8.04 30.84 22.96
C ASP A 264 8.75 29.51 23.30
N ALA A 265 9.86 29.23 22.61
CA ALA A 265 10.56 27.95 22.71
C ALA A 265 11.29 27.75 24.05
N THR A 266 11.54 28.84 24.79
CA THR A 266 12.30 28.79 26.06
C THR A 266 11.36 28.82 27.27
N THR A 267 10.41 29.75 27.25
CA THR A 267 9.52 30.03 28.38
C THR A 267 8.19 29.29 28.30
N GLY A 268 7.82 28.80 27.11
CA GLY A 268 6.49 28.25 26.85
C GLY A 268 5.37 29.30 26.89
N ALA A 269 5.70 30.59 26.96
CA ALA A 269 4.71 31.65 27.01
C ALA A 269 3.98 31.77 25.67
N TYR A 270 2.64 31.80 25.71
CA TYR A 270 1.83 32.11 24.55
C TYR A 270 1.81 33.61 24.30
N THR A 271 2.11 34.01 23.08
CA THR A 271 2.02 35.40 22.62
C THR A 271 0.97 35.51 21.53
N SER A 272 -0.09 36.27 21.80
CA SER A 272 -1.14 36.57 20.82
C SER A 272 -0.72 37.72 19.90
N SER A 273 -1.20 37.68 18.65
CA SER A 273 -0.95 38.76 17.68
C SER A 273 -1.72 40.03 18.05
N SER A 274 -1.01 41.16 18.18
CA SER A 274 -1.60 42.43 18.64
C SER A 274 -1.18 43.66 17.79
N ASP A 275 -0.56 43.41 16.63
CA ASP A 275 -0.06 44.45 15.72
C ASP A 275 -1.18 45.37 15.22
N ALA A 276 -0.90 46.68 15.12
CA ALA A 276 -1.87 47.67 14.66
C ALA A 276 -2.40 47.37 13.25
N ARG A 277 -1.59 46.75 12.38
CA ARG A 277 -1.99 46.35 11.02
C ARG A 277 -3.06 45.27 10.98
N LEU A 278 -3.25 44.55 12.10
CA LEU A 278 -4.23 43.48 12.24
C LEU A 278 -5.53 43.96 12.91
N LYS A 279 -5.63 45.27 13.21
CA LYS A 279 -6.73 45.85 13.97
C LYS A 279 -7.42 46.96 13.17
N THR A 280 -8.71 47.10 13.39
CA THR A 280 -9.54 48.19 12.87
C THR A 280 -10.49 48.67 13.96
N ASN A 281 -11.14 49.81 13.77
CA ASN A 281 -12.09 50.40 14.73
C ASN A 281 -11.51 50.59 16.16
N VAL A 282 -10.24 50.99 16.26
CA VAL A 282 -9.57 51.21 17.55
C VAL A 282 -10.13 52.47 18.23
N ARG A 283 -10.70 52.31 19.43
CA ARG A 283 -11.30 53.38 20.24
C ARG A 283 -10.80 53.36 21.68
N THR A 284 -10.94 54.48 22.39
CA THR A 284 -10.63 54.57 23.82
C THR A 284 -11.61 53.72 24.64
N LEU A 285 -11.09 53.07 25.69
CA LEU A 285 -11.91 52.28 26.61
C LEU A 285 -12.62 53.19 27.63
N GLU A 286 -13.90 52.93 27.84
CA GLU A 286 -14.77 53.62 28.81
C GLU A 286 -14.38 53.28 30.27
N SER A 287 -15.10 53.85 31.24
CA SER A 287 -14.87 53.58 32.66
C SER A 287 -15.18 52.11 32.99
N VAL A 288 -14.24 51.40 33.61
CA VAL A 288 -14.40 49.96 33.92
C VAL A 288 -14.42 49.68 35.42
N LEU A 289 -13.92 50.57 36.26
CA LEU A 289 -13.78 50.34 37.70
C LEU A 289 -15.12 49.98 38.38
N PRO A 290 -16.26 50.65 38.10
CA PRO A 290 -17.54 50.25 38.70
C PRO A 290 -17.92 48.80 38.37
N SER A 291 -17.72 48.39 37.12
CA SER A 291 -18.00 47.02 36.66
C SER A 291 -17.07 46.00 37.30
N VAL A 292 -15.77 46.34 37.44
CA VAL A 292 -14.79 45.48 38.12
C VAL A 292 -15.12 45.32 39.60
N MET A 293 -15.52 46.39 40.28
CA MET A 293 -15.91 46.34 41.70
C MET A 293 -17.21 45.55 41.93
N GLY A 294 -18.07 45.46 40.91
CA GLY A 294 -19.30 44.64 40.94
C GLY A 294 -19.09 43.16 40.58
N LEU A 295 -17.89 42.75 40.16
CA LEU A 295 -17.60 41.36 39.83
C LEU A 295 -17.35 40.51 41.09
N GLU A 296 -17.99 39.34 41.14
CA GLU A 296 -17.77 38.36 42.19
C GLU A 296 -16.79 37.27 41.75
N PHE A 297 -15.75 37.06 42.56
CA PHE A 297 -14.86 35.90 42.41
C PHE A 297 -15.38 34.74 43.25
N LYS A 298 -15.51 33.58 42.63
CA LYS A 298 -16.08 32.38 43.25
C LYS A 298 -15.05 31.27 43.33
N ARG A 299 -15.17 30.46 44.39
CA ARG A 299 -14.56 29.14 44.47
C ARG A 299 -15.57 28.12 43.95
N TYR A 300 -15.12 27.19 43.15
CA TYR A 300 -15.98 26.16 42.59
C TYR A 300 -15.19 24.87 42.33
N GLU A 301 -15.94 23.77 42.25
CA GLU A 301 -15.44 22.49 41.76
C GLU A 301 -16.08 22.18 40.41
N PHE A 302 -15.34 21.54 39.52
CA PHE A 302 -15.95 21.00 38.32
C PHE A 302 -16.75 19.74 38.66
N ILE A 303 -17.99 19.67 38.17
CA ILE A 303 -18.88 18.51 38.36
C ILE A 303 -18.26 17.24 37.74
N ASN A 304 -17.58 17.39 36.59
CA ASN A 304 -16.94 16.30 35.86
C ASN A 304 -15.41 16.46 35.85
N ASN A 305 -14.68 15.36 35.69
CA ASN A 305 -13.21 15.33 35.60
C ASN A 305 -12.47 15.91 36.83
N ASN A 306 -13.09 15.88 38.02
CA ASN A 306 -12.48 16.33 39.27
C ASN A 306 -12.46 15.23 40.35
N PRO A 307 -11.84 14.07 40.11
CA PRO A 307 -11.87 12.93 41.04
C PRO A 307 -11.25 13.24 42.41
N THR A 308 -10.43 14.29 42.50
CA THR A 308 -9.78 14.72 43.74
C THR A 308 -10.50 15.89 44.42
N HIS A 309 -11.68 16.30 43.94
CA HIS A 309 -12.44 17.44 44.49
C HIS A 309 -11.60 18.71 44.67
N LYS A 310 -10.76 19.01 43.67
CA LYS A 310 -9.89 20.19 43.71
C LYS A 310 -10.73 21.45 43.44
N GLU A 311 -10.73 22.38 44.39
CA GLU A 311 -11.32 23.70 44.20
C GLU A 311 -10.52 24.53 43.20
N SER A 312 -11.22 25.31 42.39
CA SER A 312 -10.69 26.33 41.50
C SER A 312 -11.25 27.71 41.88
N ILE A 313 -10.50 28.77 41.60
CA ILE A 313 -10.93 30.16 41.80
C ILE A 313 -11.14 30.79 40.43
N GLY A 314 -12.24 31.50 40.23
CA GLY A 314 -12.50 32.21 38.99
C GLY A 314 -13.78 33.03 39.04
N VAL A 315 -14.35 33.27 37.87
CA VAL A 315 -15.64 33.97 37.70
C VAL A 315 -16.64 33.04 37.02
N ILE A 316 -17.93 33.34 37.20
CA ILE A 316 -19.00 32.68 36.46
C ILE A 316 -19.20 33.40 35.13
N ALA A 317 -19.13 32.67 34.02
CA ALA A 317 -19.16 33.26 32.68
C ALA A 317 -20.43 34.10 32.42
N GLN A 318 -21.58 33.68 32.94
CA GLN A 318 -22.86 34.38 32.84
C GLN A 318 -22.85 35.73 33.57
N ASP A 319 -22.12 35.83 34.68
CA ASP A 319 -22.00 37.09 35.43
C ASP A 319 -21.01 38.03 34.73
N LEU A 320 -19.90 37.49 34.22
CA LEU A 320 -18.93 38.26 33.44
C LEU A 320 -19.56 38.80 32.14
N GLN A 321 -20.39 38.01 31.46
CA GLN A 321 -21.02 38.39 30.18
C GLN A 321 -21.89 39.65 30.30
N LYS A 322 -22.48 39.91 31.47
CA LYS A 322 -23.33 41.10 31.70
C LYS A 322 -22.52 42.39 31.69
N VAL A 323 -21.23 42.33 32.03
CA VAL A 323 -20.36 43.51 32.21
C VAL A 323 -19.25 43.60 31.17
N PHE A 324 -18.68 42.47 30.76
CA PHE A 324 -17.61 42.38 29.75
C PHE A 324 -17.88 41.20 28.79
N PRO A 325 -18.91 41.31 27.92
CA PRO A 325 -19.30 40.24 27.00
C PRO A 325 -18.18 39.83 26.03
N GLU A 326 -17.23 40.72 25.72
CA GLU A 326 -16.10 40.47 24.82
C GLU A 326 -15.12 39.39 25.30
N PHE A 327 -15.10 39.09 26.60
CA PHE A 327 -14.28 38.00 27.15
C PHE A 327 -15.05 36.69 27.30
N VAL A 328 -16.32 36.65 26.89
CA VAL A 328 -17.17 35.46 26.99
C VAL A 328 -17.48 34.91 25.62
N SER A 329 -17.00 33.70 25.33
CA SER A 329 -17.31 32.98 24.10
C SER A 329 -18.50 32.04 24.31
N VAL A 330 -19.45 32.04 23.36
CA VAL A 330 -20.55 31.06 23.33
C VAL A 330 -20.18 29.94 22.36
N ASN A 331 -20.18 28.70 22.83
CA ASN A 331 -20.06 27.54 21.96
C ASN A 331 -21.44 27.17 21.41
N SER A 332 -21.78 27.67 20.22
CA SER A 332 -23.02 27.35 19.50
C SER A 332 -22.90 26.12 18.58
N SER A 333 -21.71 25.49 18.51
CA SER A 333 -21.46 24.37 17.60
C SER A 333 -22.12 23.05 18.03
N ASN A 334 -22.65 22.98 19.25
CA ASN A 334 -23.26 21.79 19.82
C ASN A 334 -24.79 21.90 19.93
N GLU A 335 -25.43 22.67 19.04
CA GLU A 335 -26.89 22.78 18.93
C GLU A 335 -27.51 21.37 18.97
N GLY A 336 -28.24 21.04 20.06
CA GLY A 336 -28.90 19.75 20.28
C GLY A 336 -28.33 18.85 21.39
N ASN A 337 -27.18 19.17 22.00
CA ASN A 337 -26.73 18.46 23.21
C ASN A 337 -27.10 19.26 24.48
N PRO A 338 -28.13 18.87 25.25
CA PRO A 338 -28.64 19.65 26.38
C PRO A 338 -27.63 19.88 27.52
N ILE A 339 -26.48 19.19 27.52
CA ILE A 339 -25.43 19.32 28.54
C ILE A 339 -24.40 20.39 28.16
N VAL A 340 -24.17 20.64 26.86
CA VAL A 340 -23.10 21.53 26.35
C VAL A 340 -23.61 22.53 25.31
N ASP A 341 -24.92 22.55 25.05
CA ASP A 341 -25.55 23.53 24.19
C ASP A 341 -25.33 24.94 24.78
N ASN A 342 -24.85 25.85 23.92
CA ASN A 342 -24.51 27.23 24.29
C ASN A 342 -23.56 27.36 25.49
N GLN A 343 -22.64 26.41 25.68
CA GLN A 343 -21.67 26.47 26.77
C GLN A 343 -20.80 27.74 26.67
N LEU A 344 -20.69 28.48 27.78
CA LEU A 344 -19.90 29.71 27.86
C LEU A 344 -18.47 29.43 28.31
N GLY A 345 -17.50 30.06 27.65
CA GLY A 345 -16.09 30.08 28.01
C GLY A 345 -15.62 31.49 28.36
N VAL A 346 -14.54 31.62 29.14
CA VAL A 346 -13.98 32.90 29.58
C VAL A 346 -12.53 33.05 29.11
N ASP A 347 -12.22 34.17 28.44
CA ASP A 347 -10.85 34.61 28.19
C ASP A 347 -10.28 35.34 29.42
N TYR A 348 -9.71 34.56 30.32
CA TYR A 348 -9.04 35.10 31.52
C TYR A 348 -7.81 35.97 31.18
N SER A 349 -7.19 35.80 30.01
CA SER A 349 -6.00 36.58 29.64
C SER A 349 -6.36 38.05 29.40
N GLY A 350 -7.51 38.30 28.77
CA GLY A 350 -8.03 39.64 28.52
C GLY A 350 -8.37 40.43 29.79
N LEU A 351 -8.74 39.76 30.89
CA LEU A 351 -9.08 40.41 32.17
C LEU A 351 -7.89 41.18 32.77
N SER A 352 -6.66 40.78 32.46
CA SER A 352 -5.46 41.52 32.89
C SER A 352 -5.42 42.96 32.36
N VAL A 353 -5.89 43.17 31.12
CA VAL A 353 -5.96 44.50 30.50
C VAL A 353 -7.00 45.37 31.21
N ILE A 354 -8.13 44.78 31.59
CA ILE A 354 -9.18 45.47 32.36
C ILE A 354 -8.68 45.85 33.75
N ALA A 355 -7.94 44.95 34.42
CA ALA A 355 -7.35 45.24 35.73
C ALA A 355 -6.39 46.44 35.68
N ILE A 356 -5.56 46.54 34.64
CA ILE A 356 -4.67 47.69 34.43
C ILE A 356 -5.48 48.99 34.30
N LYS A 357 -6.56 48.99 33.50
CA LYS A 357 -7.42 50.16 33.35
C LYS A 357 -8.10 50.56 34.66
N ALA A 358 -8.61 49.58 35.42
CA ALA A 358 -9.24 49.84 36.72
C ALA A 358 -8.23 50.45 37.72
N ILE A 359 -6.98 49.98 37.74
CA ILE A 359 -5.91 50.57 38.55
C ILE A 359 -5.62 52.02 38.14
N GLN A 360 -5.60 52.32 36.84
CA GLN A 360 -5.42 53.70 36.35
C GLN A 360 -6.55 54.62 36.81
N GLU A 361 -7.80 54.15 36.75
CA GLU A 361 -8.97 54.90 37.24
C GLU A 361 -8.93 55.11 38.76
N GLN A 362 -8.57 54.06 39.50
CA GLN A 362 -8.40 54.14 40.95
C GLN A 362 -7.30 55.14 41.33
N GLN A 363 -6.18 55.15 40.60
CA GLN A 363 -5.09 56.11 40.83
C GLN A 363 -5.53 57.55 40.57
N LEU A 364 -6.40 57.78 39.59
CA LEU A 364 -6.99 59.09 39.31
C LEU A 364 -7.91 59.54 40.45
N GLN A 365 -8.75 58.64 40.98
CA GLN A 365 -9.60 58.93 42.14
C GLN A 365 -8.77 59.27 43.39
N ILE A 366 -7.69 58.53 43.66
CA ILE A 366 -6.76 58.82 44.76
C ILE A 366 -6.14 60.22 44.61
N GLY A 367 -5.74 60.60 43.39
CA GLY A 367 -5.21 61.93 43.11
C GLY A 367 -6.21 63.04 43.42
N LEU A 368 -7.48 62.87 42.99
CA LEU A 368 -8.56 63.81 43.28
C LEU A 368 -8.85 63.93 44.78
N LEU A 369 -8.90 62.79 45.49
CA LEU A 369 -9.10 62.77 46.94
C LEU A 369 -7.97 63.49 47.68
N ASN A 370 -6.72 63.30 47.29
CA ASN A 370 -5.58 64.00 47.89
C ASN A 370 -5.67 65.51 47.69
N GLN A 371 -6.08 65.97 46.50
CA GLN A 371 -6.29 67.41 46.26
C GLN A 371 -7.41 67.98 47.13
N GLN A 372 -8.52 67.26 47.26
CA GLN A 372 -9.62 67.66 48.14
C GLN A 372 -9.18 67.74 49.60
N ILE A 373 -8.39 66.77 50.07
CA ILE A 373 -7.82 66.77 51.42
C ILE A 373 -6.95 68.01 51.64
N GLU A 374 -6.10 68.39 50.69
CA GLU A 374 -5.28 69.60 50.82
C GLU A 374 -6.10 70.89 50.85
N LEU A 375 -7.15 71.00 50.03
CA LEU A 375 -8.08 72.15 50.07
C LEU A 375 -8.80 72.23 51.42
N LEU A 376 -9.29 71.10 51.94
CA LEU A 376 -9.96 71.04 53.24
C LEU A 376 -9.02 71.41 54.38
N LYS A 377 -7.75 70.98 54.33
CA LYS A 377 -6.73 71.39 55.32
C LYS A 377 -6.54 72.91 55.32
N GLN A 378 -6.42 73.52 54.14
CA GLN A 378 -6.28 74.97 53.99
C GLN A 378 -7.51 75.71 54.54
N GLU A 379 -8.71 75.21 54.29
CA GLU A 379 -9.96 75.79 54.82
C GLU A 379 -10.05 75.70 56.35
N ILE A 380 -9.68 74.55 56.93
CA ILE A 380 -9.63 74.37 58.39
C ILE A 380 -8.64 75.35 59.02
N GLU A 381 -7.48 75.58 58.39
CA GLU A 381 -6.46 76.50 58.88
C GLU A 381 -6.94 77.95 58.84
N LEU A 382 -7.68 78.33 57.79
CA LEU A 382 -8.34 79.65 57.70
C LEU A 382 -9.41 79.83 58.78
N LEU A 383 -10.18 78.80 59.10
CA LEU A 383 -11.23 78.85 60.14
C LEU A 383 -10.66 78.93 61.55
N LYS A 384 -9.49 78.33 61.82
CA LYS A 384 -8.80 78.44 63.12
C LYS A 384 -8.19 79.82 63.39
N GLN A 385 -8.02 80.64 62.35
CA GLN A 385 -7.49 82.00 62.45
C GLN A 385 -8.58 83.06 62.69
N LYS A 386 -9.85 82.67 62.68
CA LYS A 386 -10.99 83.48 63.09
C LYS A 386 -11.40 83.12 64.51
#